data_AF-A0A2N1PFC6-F1
#
_entry.id   AF-A0A2N1PFC6-F1
#
_cell.length_a   1.000
_cell.length_b   1.000
_cell.length_c   1.000
_cell.angle_alpha   90.00
_cell.angle_beta   90.00
_cell.angle_gamma   90.00
#
_symmetry.space_group_name_H-M   'P 1'
#
loop_
_entity.id
_entity.type
_entity.pdbx_description
1 polymer ?
#
loop_
_entity_poly.entity_id
_entity_poly.type
_entity_poly.pdbx_seq_one_letter_code
_entity_poly.pdbx_strand_id
1 'polypeptide(L)'
;MRQKQLKYYGTEALGKQKAAILNKIANIETRTKHNDENIEKLLQKDKHKHIRKIVKLADQNQKMKIKLSRYTDALSQIESNQYVKQSILSRFKKWFSDIPYRKQKYIWGIIFTTPWLIGMALFFLPSFFKSIWWSFNSVTPSSDGLVVQFVGLKNYIELFQSYVIDGNTVFSVQLYLFIQNLIIDLPIILIFSILIATFLNKPFKGHKIIKAIFFIPVIYNFTLISDTLTKGFGQYIDASTGADQMFVAQLSQFFLEIGIGNSLMNIVLQAVDRIFTIVNLSGIQILIFIAAIQSIPNQL
;
A
#
# COMPACT_ATOMS: atom_id res chain seq x y z
N MET A 1 -27.27 -28.12 2.62
CA MET A 1 -27.80 -27.18 1.61
C MET A 1 -29.07 -26.52 2.16
N ARG A 2 -29.04 -25.24 2.56
CA ARG A 2 -30.27 -24.53 2.99
C ARG A 2 -31.05 -24.10 1.75
N GLN A 3 -32.19 -24.73 1.48
CA GLN A 3 -33.11 -24.30 0.42
C GLN A 3 -33.61 -22.88 0.74
N LYS A 4 -33.23 -21.91 -0.08
CA LYS A 4 -33.71 -20.52 0.04
C LYS A 4 -35.19 -20.50 -0.35
N GLN A 5 -36.07 -20.22 0.61
CA GLN A 5 -37.48 -19.93 0.33
C GLN A 5 -37.58 -18.70 -0.58
N LEU A 6 -38.05 -18.88 -1.80
CA LEU A 6 -38.24 -17.82 -2.79
C LEU A 6 -39.54 -17.07 -2.44
N LYS A 7 -39.44 -15.78 -2.11
CA LYS A 7 -40.61 -14.90 -1.88
C LYS A 7 -41.05 -14.29 -3.20
N TYR A 8 -42.30 -14.50 -3.59
CA TYR A 8 -42.89 -13.94 -4.82
C TYR A 8 -43.61 -12.60 -4.55
N TYR A 9 -43.82 -11.80 -5.59
CA TYR A 9 -44.65 -10.60 -5.48
C TYR A 9 -46.14 -10.99 -5.36
N GLY A 10 -46.93 -10.20 -4.64
CA GLY A 10 -48.40 -10.32 -4.63
C GLY A 10 -49.02 -9.80 -5.93
N THR A 11 -50.23 -10.26 -6.26
CA THR A 11 -50.94 -10.00 -7.53
C THR A 11 -51.06 -8.52 -7.90
N GLU A 12 -51.32 -7.64 -6.93
CA GLU A 12 -51.41 -6.19 -7.16
C GLU A 12 -50.05 -5.54 -7.50
N ALA A 13 -48.97 -6.02 -6.89
CA ALA A 13 -47.62 -5.55 -7.15
C ALA A 13 -47.03 -6.11 -8.46
N LEU A 14 -47.51 -7.27 -8.92
CA LEU A 14 -47.22 -7.81 -10.24
C LEU A 14 -47.75 -6.92 -11.37
N GLY A 15 -48.97 -6.37 -11.22
CA GLY A 15 -49.55 -5.44 -12.19
C GLY A 15 -48.70 -4.18 -12.42
N LYS A 16 -48.22 -3.56 -11.33
CA LYS A 16 -47.30 -2.41 -11.41
C LYS A 16 -45.95 -2.76 -12.04
N GLN A 17 -45.40 -3.93 -11.73
CA GLN A 17 -44.15 -4.42 -12.35
C GLN A 17 -44.32 -4.72 -13.84
N LYS A 18 -45.45 -5.32 -14.24
CA LYS A 18 -45.80 -5.60 -15.64
C LYS A 18 -45.82 -4.31 -16.46
N ALA A 19 -46.55 -3.29 -15.99
CA ALA A 19 -46.62 -1.99 -16.65
C ALA A 19 -45.24 -1.31 -16.77
N ALA A 20 -44.42 -1.37 -15.73
CA ALA A 20 -43.07 -0.80 -15.75
C ALA A 20 -42.13 -1.51 -16.73
N ILE A 21 -42.26 -2.84 -16.89
CA ILE A 21 -41.45 -3.62 -17.83
C ILE A 21 -41.91 -3.40 -19.26
N LEU A 22 -43.22 -3.36 -19.52
CA LEU A 22 -43.78 -3.02 -20.84
C LEU A 22 -43.32 -1.64 -21.32
N ASN A 23 -43.35 -0.63 -20.44
CA ASN A 23 -42.82 0.71 -20.77
C ASN A 23 -41.32 0.71 -21.07
N LYS A 24 -40.54 -0.17 -20.43
CA LYS A 24 -39.10 -0.31 -20.71
C LYS A 24 -38.85 -1.02 -22.03
N ILE A 25 -39.65 -2.03 -22.37
CA ILE A 25 -39.59 -2.73 -23.65
C ILE A 25 -39.89 -1.74 -24.78
N ALA A 26 -41.01 -1.02 -24.72
CA ALA A 26 -41.40 -0.02 -25.73
C ALA A 26 -40.32 1.07 -25.92
N ASN A 27 -39.72 1.56 -24.84
CA ASN A 27 -38.62 2.53 -24.92
C ASN A 27 -37.33 1.97 -25.53
N ILE A 28 -37.07 0.68 -25.38
CA ILE A 28 -35.90 0.02 -25.97
C ILE A 28 -36.14 -0.20 -27.46
N GLU A 29 -37.34 -0.67 -27.85
CA GLU A 29 -37.72 -0.92 -29.25
C GLU A 29 -37.70 0.35 -30.10
N THR A 30 -38.25 1.45 -29.58
CA THR A 30 -38.22 2.76 -30.25
C THR A 30 -36.79 3.24 -30.48
N ARG A 31 -35.90 3.08 -29.49
CA ARG A 31 -34.49 3.45 -29.61
C ARG A 31 -33.71 2.55 -30.56
N THR A 32 -33.96 1.24 -30.55
CA THR A 32 -33.30 0.32 -31.50
C THR A 32 -33.71 0.63 -32.93
N LYS A 33 -35.01 0.89 -33.17
CA LYS A 33 -35.53 1.26 -34.49
C LYS A 33 -34.93 2.56 -34.99
N HIS A 34 -34.86 3.59 -34.14
CA HIS A 34 -34.21 4.86 -34.49
C HIS A 34 -32.72 4.71 -34.81
N ASN A 35 -32.02 3.86 -34.08
CA ASN A 35 -30.60 3.58 -34.35
C ASN A 35 -30.41 2.80 -35.66
N ASP A 36 -31.29 1.83 -35.97
CA ASP A 36 -31.26 1.08 -37.22
C ASP A 36 -31.53 2.00 -38.42
N GLU A 37 -32.53 2.89 -38.33
CA GLU A 37 -32.79 3.93 -39.36
C GLU A 37 -31.59 4.88 -39.55
N ASN A 38 -30.90 5.26 -38.47
CA ASN A 38 -29.70 6.08 -38.56
C ASN A 38 -28.51 5.31 -39.17
N ILE A 39 -28.39 4.01 -38.91
CA ILE A 39 -27.38 3.15 -39.53
C ILE A 39 -27.65 3.07 -41.04
N GLU A 40 -28.89 2.86 -41.47
CA GLU A 40 -29.27 2.82 -42.89
C GLU A 40 -28.95 4.14 -43.61
N LYS A 41 -29.29 5.29 -43.00
CA LYS A 41 -28.94 6.62 -43.54
C LYS A 41 -27.43 6.82 -43.68
N LEU A 42 -26.64 6.31 -42.73
CA LEU A 42 -25.18 6.40 -42.75
C LEU A 42 -24.54 5.39 -43.72
N LEU A 43 -25.22 4.29 -44.03
CA LEU A 43 -24.79 3.34 -45.05
C LEU A 43 -25.03 3.86 -46.47
N GLN A 44 -26.12 4.62 -46.67
CA GLN A 44 -26.42 5.31 -47.93
C GLN A 44 -25.48 6.50 -48.20
N LYS A 45 -24.94 7.11 -47.13
CA LYS A 45 -24.10 8.31 -47.21
C LYS A 45 -22.63 7.96 -46.99
N ASP A 46 -21.93 7.65 -48.07
CA ASP A 46 -20.49 7.36 -48.15
C ASP A 46 -19.94 6.56 -46.94
N LYS A 47 -20.08 5.23 -47.06
CA LYS A 47 -19.83 4.22 -46.03
C LYS A 47 -18.44 4.37 -45.38
N HIS A 48 -17.42 4.72 -46.16
CA HIS A 48 -16.03 4.77 -45.70
C HIS A 48 -15.76 5.85 -44.64
N LYS A 49 -16.48 6.96 -44.68
CA LYS A 49 -16.31 8.07 -43.72
C LYS A 49 -17.01 7.83 -42.38
N HIS A 50 -18.01 6.93 -42.36
CA HIS A 50 -18.91 6.74 -41.21
C HIS A 50 -18.79 5.37 -40.52
N ILE A 51 -17.85 4.51 -40.94
CA ILE A 51 -17.64 3.15 -40.41
C ILE A 51 -17.57 3.13 -38.87
N ARG A 52 -16.78 4.00 -38.24
CA ARG A 52 -16.64 4.05 -36.77
C ARG A 52 -17.98 4.35 -36.07
N LYS A 53 -18.81 5.22 -36.66
CA LYS A 53 -20.11 5.62 -36.11
C LYS A 53 -21.14 4.51 -36.29
N ILE A 54 -21.12 3.83 -37.43
CA ILE A 54 -21.96 2.65 -37.73
C ILE A 54 -21.64 1.51 -36.77
N VAL A 55 -20.35 1.16 -36.59
CA VAL A 55 -19.92 0.09 -35.66
C VAL A 55 -20.34 0.41 -34.22
N LYS A 56 -20.23 1.67 -33.79
CA LYS A 56 -20.65 2.09 -32.45
C LYS A 56 -22.16 1.97 -32.24
N LEU A 57 -22.97 2.37 -33.22
CA LEU A 57 -24.43 2.24 -33.17
C LEU A 57 -24.88 0.77 -33.21
N ALA A 58 -24.20 -0.08 -33.98
CA ALA A 58 -24.47 -1.51 -34.04
C ALA A 58 -24.17 -2.22 -32.71
N ASP A 59 -23.04 -1.91 -32.06
CA ASP A 59 -22.70 -2.44 -30.71
C ASP A 59 -23.71 -1.97 -29.64
N GLN A 60 -24.20 -0.73 -29.75
CA GLN A 60 -25.27 -0.24 -28.89
C GLN A 60 -26.58 -1.01 -29.10
N ASN A 61 -26.98 -1.28 -30.35
CA ASN A 61 -28.18 -2.06 -30.66
C ASN A 61 -28.07 -3.52 -30.21
N GLN A 62 -26.89 -4.14 -30.33
CA GLN A 62 -26.65 -5.48 -29.80
C GLN A 62 -26.85 -5.55 -28.28
N LYS A 63 -26.32 -4.56 -27.53
CA LYS A 63 -26.52 -4.46 -26.07
C LYS A 63 -27.99 -4.22 -25.70
N MET A 64 -28.71 -3.46 -26.52
CA MET A 64 -30.14 -3.19 -26.32
C MET A 64 -31.00 -4.42 -26.60
N LYS A 65 -30.67 -5.24 -27.61
CA LYS A 65 -31.32 -6.55 -27.87
C LYS A 65 -31.18 -7.51 -26.69
N ILE A 66 -30.00 -7.58 -26.08
CA ILE A 66 -29.77 -8.40 -24.87
C ILE A 66 -30.64 -7.91 -23.70
N LYS A 67 -30.78 -6.59 -23.52
CA LYS A 67 -31.69 -6.03 -22.50
C LYS A 67 -33.15 -6.35 -22.81
N LEU A 68 -33.55 -6.28 -24.07
CA LEU A 68 -34.92 -6.57 -24.52
C LEU A 68 -35.30 -8.01 -24.19
N SER A 69 -34.46 -8.98 -24.58
CA SER A 69 -34.64 -10.40 -24.26
C SER A 69 -34.82 -10.66 -22.75
N ARG A 70 -34.08 -9.94 -21.90
CA ARG A 70 -34.22 -10.06 -20.44
C ARG A 70 -35.53 -9.48 -19.92
N TYR A 71 -36.02 -8.40 -20.53
CA TYR A 71 -37.31 -7.81 -20.14
C TYR A 71 -38.48 -8.67 -20.63
N THR A 72 -38.37 -9.29 -21.79
CA THR A 72 -39.37 -10.26 -22.27
C THR A 72 -39.39 -11.52 -21.41
N ASP A 73 -38.23 -12.02 -20.97
CA ASP A 73 -38.16 -13.15 -20.03
C ASP A 73 -38.72 -12.78 -18.64
N ALA A 74 -38.48 -11.54 -18.20
CA ALA A 74 -39.08 -11.04 -16.96
C ALA A 74 -40.60 -10.89 -17.10
N LEU A 75 -41.11 -10.49 -18.27
CA LEU A 75 -42.53 -10.40 -18.56
C LEU A 75 -43.19 -11.79 -18.53
N SER A 76 -42.57 -12.81 -19.15
CA SER A 76 -43.10 -14.18 -19.16
C SER A 76 -43.14 -14.81 -17.75
N GLN A 77 -42.16 -14.48 -16.90
CA GLN A 77 -42.12 -14.91 -15.50
C GLN A 77 -43.18 -14.20 -14.63
N ILE A 78 -43.51 -12.95 -14.96
CA ILE A 78 -44.60 -12.20 -14.33
C ILE A 78 -45.95 -12.78 -14.75
N GLU A 79 -46.13 -13.11 -16.03
CA GLU A 79 -47.36 -13.76 -16.53
C GLU A 79 -47.56 -15.16 -15.93
N SER A 80 -46.48 -15.85 -15.60
CA SER A 80 -46.52 -17.16 -14.91
C SER A 80 -46.65 -17.05 -13.37
N ASN A 81 -46.84 -15.85 -12.80
CA ASN A 81 -46.84 -15.57 -11.35
C ASN A 81 -45.56 -16.04 -10.59
N GLN A 82 -44.46 -16.34 -11.29
CA GLN A 82 -43.21 -16.83 -10.70
C GLN A 82 -42.15 -15.74 -10.49
N TYR A 83 -42.55 -14.47 -10.45
CA TYR A 83 -41.60 -13.36 -10.34
C TYR A 83 -41.04 -13.22 -8.91
N VAL A 84 -39.81 -13.71 -8.72
CA VAL A 84 -39.11 -13.75 -7.42
C VAL A 84 -38.65 -12.36 -6.98
N LYS A 85 -38.93 -12.00 -5.72
CA LYS A 85 -38.42 -10.79 -5.05
C LYS A 85 -36.91 -10.89 -4.84
N GLN A 86 -36.14 -10.13 -5.63
CA GLN A 86 -34.69 -10.11 -5.55
C GLN A 86 -34.20 -9.24 -4.37
N SER A 87 -33.29 -9.78 -3.55
CA SER A 87 -32.59 -9.03 -2.49
C SER A 87 -31.55 -8.07 -3.10
N ILE A 88 -31.18 -7.01 -2.38
CA ILE A 88 -30.17 -6.01 -2.79
C ILE A 88 -28.86 -6.71 -3.21
N LEU A 89 -28.45 -7.74 -2.47
CA LEU A 89 -27.26 -8.55 -2.77
C LEU A 89 -27.39 -9.37 -4.06
N SER A 90 -28.57 -9.92 -4.35
CA SER A 90 -28.77 -10.71 -5.58
C SER A 90 -28.90 -9.83 -6.81
N ARG A 91 -29.40 -8.60 -6.65
CA ARG A 91 -29.36 -7.57 -7.70
C ARG A 91 -27.94 -7.13 -8.00
N PHE A 92 -27.13 -6.90 -6.97
CA PHE A 92 -25.72 -6.56 -7.14
C PHE A 92 -24.94 -7.68 -7.82
N LYS A 93 -25.13 -8.93 -7.39
CA LYS A 93 -24.48 -10.10 -8.01
C LYS A 93 -24.84 -10.26 -9.50
N LYS A 94 -26.12 -10.12 -9.86
CA LYS A 94 -26.56 -10.20 -11.26
C LYS A 94 -26.00 -9.06 -12.12
N TRP A 95 -26.04 -7.83 -11.60
CA TRP A 95 -25.46 -6.68 -12.27
C TRP A 95 -23.94 -6.82 -12.45
N PHE A 96 -23.25 -7.33 -11.44
CA PHE A 96 -21.80 -7.53 -11.51
C PHE A 96 -21.43 -8.62 -12.52
N SER A 97 -22.18 -9.73 -12.59
CA SER A 97 -21.95 -10.79 -13.59
C SER A 97 -22.20 -10.35 -15.03
N ASP A 98 -23.01 -9.31 -15.24
CA ASP A 98 -23.30 -8.75 -16.57
C ASP A 98 -22.18 -7.83 -17.10
N ILE A 99 -21.23 -7.46 -16.25
CA ILE A 99 -20.12 -6.59 -16.61
C ILE A 99 -19.02 -7.45 -17.28
N PRO A 100 -18.43 -7.02 -18.41
CA PRO A 100 -17.35 -7.76 -19.05
C PRO A 100 -16.15 -7.96 -18.11
N TYR A 101 -15.51 -9.13 -18.17
CA TYR A 101 -14.43 -9.57 -17.26
C TYR A 101 -13.35 -8.50 -17.03
N ARG A 102 -12.93 -7.80 -18.08
CA ARG A 102 -11.93 -6.73 -17.99
C ARG A 102 -12.36 -5.60 -17.04
N LYS A 103 -13.64 -5.22 -17.05
CA LYS A 103 -14.20 -4.19 -16.14
C LYS A 103 -14.40 -4.73 -14.73
N GLN A 104 -14.77 -6.00 -14.56
CA GLN A 104 -14.84 -6.63 -13.24
C GLN A 104 -13.48 -6.61 -12.54
N LYS A 105 -12.39 -6.88 -13.27
CA LYS A 105 -11.02 -6.80 -12.75
C LYS A 105 -10.66 -5.41 -12.22
N TYR A 106 -11.03 -4.35 -12.94
CA TYR A 106 -10.81 -2.97 -12.47
C TYR A 106 -11.62 -2.66 -11.20
N ILE A 107 -12.89 -3.09 -11.14
CA ILE A 107 -13.72 -2.85 -9.96
C ILE A 107 -13.15 -3.57 -8.74
N TRP A 108 -12.70 -4.82 -8.90
CA TRP A 108 -12.01 -5.53 -7.82
C TRP A 108 -10.71 -4.84 -7.40
N GLY A 109 -9.90 -4.37 -8.35
CA GLY A 109 -8.71 -3.59 -8.04
C GLY A 109 -9.03 -2.37 -7.19
N ILE A 110 -10.07 -1.60 -7.56
CA ILE A 110 -10.53 -0.45 -6.77
C ILE A 110 -10.99 -0.90 -5.39
N ILE A 111 -11.88 -1.90 -5.28
CA ILE A 111 -12.39 -2.38 -3.99
C ILE A 111 -11.27 -2.82 -3.05
N PHE A 112 -10.22 -3.47 -3.56
CA PHE A 112 -9.09 -3.91 -2.73
C PHE A 112 -8.14 -2.76 -2.35
N THR A 113 -7.94 -1.78 -3.23
CA THR A 113 -7.06 -0.65 -2.95
C THR A 113 -7.74 0.45 -2.12
N THR A 114 -9.07 0.58 -2.22
CA THR A 114 -9.85 1.64 -1.56
C THR A 114 -9.71 1.65 -0.03
N PRO A 115 -9.78 0.52 0.71
CA PRO A 115 -9.60 0.53 2.17
C PRO A 115 -8.24 1.09 2.59
N TRP A 116 -7.17 0.73 1.87
CA TRP A 116 -5.82 1.25 2.14
C TRP A 116 -5.73 2.76 1.82
N LEU A 117 -6.27 3.19 0.68
CA LEU A 117 -6.31 4.61 0.32
C LEU A 117 -7.11 5.45 1.31
N ILE A 118 -8.25 4.92 1.78
CA ILE A 118 -9.08 5.58 2.80
C ILE A 118 -8.28 5.70 4.11
N GLY A 119 -7.60 4.63 4.54
CA GLY A 119 -6.74 4.67 5.73
C GLY A 119 -5.63 5.72 5.59
N MET A 120 -4.93 5.74 4.46
CA MET A 120 -3.91 6.76 4.18
C MET A 120 -4.51 8.18 4.19
N ALA A 121 -5.68 8.38 3.59
CA ALA A 121 -6.35 9.68 3.52
C ALA A 121 -6.89 10.18 4.86
N LEU A 122 -7.30 9.28 5.76
CA LEU A 122 -7.87 9.65 7.05
C LEU A 122 -6.81 9.80 8.15
N PHE A 123 -5.76 8.98 8.14
CA PHE A 123 -4.78 8.95 9.24
C PHE A 123 -3.46 9.64 8.89
N PHE A 124 -2.94 9.41 7.68
CA PHE A 124 -1.63 9.91 7.29
C PHE A 124 -1.69 11.34 6.75
N LEU A 125 -2.55 11.59 5.76
CA LEU A 125 -2.66 12.90 5.10
C LEU A 125 -2.95 14.06 6.07
N PRO A 126 -3.90 13.94 7.02
CA PRO A 126 -4.16 15.02 7.97
C PRO A 126 -2.96 15.30 8.87
N SER A 127 -2.27 14.26 9.35
CA SER A 127 -1.07 14.39 10.19
C SER A 127 0.08 15.04 9.42
N PHE A 128 0.27 14.65 8.16
CA PHE A 128 1.28 15.24 7.27
C PHE A 128 1.02 16.72 7.01
N PHE A 129 -0.21 17.09 6.61
CA PHE A 129 -0.55 18.49 6.38
C PHE A 129 -0.55 19.31 7.67
N LYS A 130 -0.91 18.73 8.82
CA LYS A 130 -0.80 19.40 10.12
C LYS A 130 0.65 19.69 10.49
N SER A 131 1.57 18.75 10.22
CA SER A 131 3.00 18.95 10.44
C SER A 131 3.55 20.09 9.57
N ILE A 132 3.18 20.12 8.29
CA ILE A 132 3.53 21.23 7.38
C ILE A 132 2.90 22.54 7.85
N TRP A 133 1.63 22.52 8.24
CA TRP A 133 0.98 23.72 8.76
C TRP A 133 1.72 24.24 9.98
N TRP A 134 2.00 23.37 10.96
CA TRP A 134 2.76 23.73 12.15
C TRP A 134 4.17 24.25 11.87
N SER A 135 4.84 23.83 10.80
CA SER A 135 6.17 24.37 10.47
C SER A 135 6.16 25.86 10.09
N PHE A 136 5.04 26.39 9.58
CA PHE A 136 4.85 27.82 9.30
C PHE A 136 4.24 28.61 10.46
N ASN A 137 3.91 27.94 11.57
CA ASN A 137 3.31 28.56 12.73
C ASN A 137 4.26 28.49 13.94
N SER A 138 4.19 29.49 14.81
CA SER A 138 4.71 29.40 16.16
C SER A 138 3.65 28.70 17.02
N VAL A 139 4.01 27.54 17.56
CA VAL A 139 3.12 26.71 18.38
C VAL A 139 3.60 26.79 19.82
N THR A 140 2.87 27.51 20.68
CA THR A 140 3.20 27.63 22.10
C THR A 140 2.19 26.85 22.96
N PRO A 141 2.66 26.08 23.95
CA PRO A 141 1.77 25.45 24.91
C PRO A 141 1.15 26.52 25.82
N SER A 142 -0.18 26.55 25.90
CA SER A 142 -0.94 27.39 26.81
C SER A 142 -1.82 26.51 27.72
N SER A 143 -2.29 27.09 28.83
CA SER A 143 -3.15 26.40 29.81
C SER A 143 -4.48 25.91 29.23
N ASP A 144 -4.93 26.50 28.11
CA ASP A 144 -6.18 26.16 27.43
C ASP A 144 -5.95 25.42 26.08
N GLY A 145 -4.71 24.99 25.81
CA GLY A 145 -4.34 24.23 24.61
C GLY A 145 -3.14 24.80 23.84
N LEU A 146 -3.00 24.38 22.57
CA LEU A 146 -1.93 24.87 21.70
C LEU A 146 -2.35 26.18 21.04
N VAL A 147 -1.63 27.26 21.34
CA VAL A 147 -1.81 28.54 20.63
C VAL A 147 -0.94 28.50 19.38
N VAL A 148 -1.58 28.62 18.22
CA VAL A 148 -0.93 28.54 16.92
C VAL A 148 -0.97 29.93 16.28
N GLN A 149 0.20 30.55 16.14
CA GLN A 149 0.35 31.86 15.49
C GLN A 149 1.07 31.72 14.15
N PHE A 150 0.46 32.18 13.07
CA PHE A 150 1.09 32.10 11.75
C PHE A 150 2.26 33.08 11.63
N VAL A 151 3.47 32.56 11.45
CA VAL A 151 4.72 33.33 11.36
C VAL A 151 5.38 33.21 9.98
N GLY A 152 4.73 32.51 9.04
CA GLY A 152 5.22 32.32 7.68
C GLY A 152 6.58 31.61 7.65
N LEU A 153 7.55 32.18 6.93
CA LEU A 153 8.88 31.60 6.76
C LEU A 153 9.87 31.92 7.89
N LYS A 154 9.44 32.65 8.93
CA LYS A 154 10.33 33.08 10.02
C LYS A 154 11.05 31.91 10.69
N ASN A 155 10.33 30.82 10.96
CA ASN A 155 10.88 29.60 11.56
C ASN A 155 12.04 29.01 10.73
N TYR A 156 11.93 29.02 9.41
CA TYR A 156 12.97 28.50 8.53
C TYR A 156 14.19 29.43 8.49
N ILE A 157 13.96 30.75 8.41
CA ILE A 157 15.04 31.75 8.41
C ILE A 157 15.83 31.67 9.72
N GLU A 158 15.13 31.61 10.85
CA GLU A 158 15.75 31.45 12.17
C GLU A 158 16.50 30.12 12.30
N LEU A 159 15.96 29.02 11.77
CA LEU A 159 16.64 27.73 11.77
C LEU A 159 17.94 27.77 10.95
N PHE A 160 17.93 28.36 9.76
CA PHE A 160 19.12 28.48 8.93
C PHE A 160 20.16 29.44 9.53
N GLN A 161 19.74 30.61 10.00
CA GLN A 161 20.67 31.59 10.56
C GLN A 161 21.23 31.11 11.90
N SER A 162 20.39 30.78 12.87
CA SER A 162 20.84 30.48 14.23
C SER A 162 21.45 29.08 14.39
N TYR A 163 20.96 28.07 13.66
CA TYR A 163 21.41 26.68 13.84
C TYR A 163 22.39 26.19 12.76
N VAL A 164 22.34 26.73 11.54
CA VAL A 164 23.22 26.30 10.45
C VAL A 164 24.43 27.23 10.28
N ILE A 165 24.23 28.56 10.40
CA ILE A 165 25.26 29.56 10.06
C ILE A 165 25.96 30.12 11.32
N ASP A 166 25.20 30.58 12.33
CA ASP A 166 25.73 31.50 13.35
C ASP A 166 26.15 30.87 14.70
N GLY A 167 25.79 29.64 15.06
CA GLY A 167 26.28 29.17 16.37
C GLY A 167 25.93 27.80 16.93
N ASN A 168 24.99 27.02 16.39
CA ASN A 168 24.73 25.69 16.94
C ASN A 168 25.53 24.60 16.20
N THR A 169 26.80 24.42 16.55
CA THR A 169 27.69 23.39 15.99
C THR A 169 27.08 22.00 16.03
N VAL A 170 26.14 21.74 16.94
CA VAL A 170 25.46 20.45 17.09
C VAL A 170 24.76 20.03 15.81
N PHE A 171 23.98 20.89 15.14
CA PHE A 171 23.24 20.46 13.95
C PHE A 171 24.18 20.13 12.79
N SER A 172 25.13 21.02 12.48
CA SER A 172 26.08 20.84 11.39
C SER A 172 27.02 19.66 11.65
N VAL A 173 27.45 19.44 12.89
CA VAL A 173 28.26 18.27 13.28
C VAL A 173 27.44 16.99 13.15
N GLN A 174 26.20 16.95 13.64
CA GLN A 174 25.36 15.75 13.53
C GLN A 174 25.01 15.43 12.07
N LEU A 175 24.73 16.45 11.25
CA LEU A 175 24.50 16.28 9.81
C LEU A 175 25.75 15.73 9.11
N TYR A 176 26.92 16.28 9.41
CA TYR A 176 28.18 15.79 8.89
C TYR A 176 28.43 14.33 9.28
N LEU A 177 28.30 14.00 10.58
CA LEU A 177 28.45 12.63 11.08
C LEU A 177 27.43 11.67 10.44
N PHE A 178 26.17 12.11 10.28
CA PHE A 178 25.15 11.32 9.62
C PHE A 178 25.51 11.01 8.17
N ILE A 179 25.91 12.03 7.39
CA ILE A 179 26.31 11.85 5.98
C ILE A 179 27.55 10.97 5.89
N GLN A 180 28.56 11.20 6.75
CA GLN A 180 29.76 10.39 6.80
C GLN A 180 29.44 8.92 7.07
N ASN A 181 28.60 8.64 8.08
CA ASN A 181 28.18 7.27 8.39
C ASN A 181 27.35 6.67 7.25
N LEU A 182 26.43 7.42 6.65
CA LEU A 182 25.62 6.96 5.52
C LEU A 182 26.51 6.51 4.35
N ILE A 183 27.51 7.32 3.98
CA ILE A 183 28.42 7.02 2.87
C ILE A 183 29.23 5.75 3.14
N ILE A 184 29.56 5.45 4.39
CA ILE A 184 30.32 4.25 4.78
C ILE A 184 29.39 3.03 4.88
N ASP A 185 28.27 3.17 5.59
CA ASP A 185 27.39 2.05 5.93
C ASP A 185 26.60 1.56 4.71
N LEU A 186 26.13 2.47 3.84
CA LEU A 186 25.36 2.12 2.65
C LEU A 186 26.07 1.14 1.72
N PRO A 187 27.31 1.37 1.24
CA PRO A 187 28.00 0.42 0.37
C PRO A 187 28.30 -0.89 1.09
N ILE A 188 28.62 -0.87 2.39
CA ILE A 188 28.87 -2.09 3.15
C ILE A 188 27.59 -2.94 3.25
N ILE A 189 26.44 -2.32 3.53
CA ILE A 189 25.13 -2.99 3.55
C ILE A 189 24.82 -3.60 2.18
N LEU A 190 25.09 -2.88 1.08
CA LEU A 190 24.86 -3.38 -0.27
C LEU A 190 25.74 -4.59 -0.59
N ILE A 191 27.05 -4.51 -0.34
CA ILE A 191 27.98 -5.61 -0.59
C ILE A 191 27.60 -6.83 0.26
N PHE A 192 27.36 -6.62 1.56
CA PHE A 192 26.96 -7.68 2.48
C PHE A 192 25.65 -8.35 2.03
N SER A 193 24.62 -7.56 1.70
CA SER A 193 23.33 -8.08 1.28
C SER A 193 23.39 -8.86 -0.03
N ILE A 194 24.20 -8.43 -1.02
CA ILE A 194 24.41 -9.16 -2.27
C ILE A 194 25.14 -10.49 -1.98
N LEU A 195 26.20 -10.48 -1.18
CA LEU A 195 26.94 -11.70 -0.81
C LEU A 195 25.98 -12.71 -0.18
N ILE A 196 25.26 -12.32 0.87
CA ILE A 196 24.29 -13.20 1.53
C ILE A 196 23.20 -13.65 0.55
N ALA A 197 22.64 -12.77 -0.27
CA ALA A 197 21.64 -13.13 -1.27
C ALA A 197 22.14 -14.21 -2.24
N THR A 198 23.38 -14.11 -2.74
CA THR A 198 23.96 -15.12 -3.64
C THR A 198 24.19 -16.46 -2.93
N PHE A 199 24.59 -16.46 -1.65
CA PHE A 199 24.67 -17.67 -0.83
C PHE A 199 23.30 -18.31 -0.62
N LEU A 200 22.28 -17.51 -0.30
CA LEU A 200 20.90 -17.95 -0.05
C LEU A 200 20.12 -18.35 -1.31
N ASN A 201 20.60 -17.96 -2.49
CA ASN A 201 19.99 -18.35 -3.75
C ASN A 201 20.28 -19.81 -4.11
N LYS A 202 21.40 -20.38 -3.62
CA LYS A 202 21.75 -21.78 -3.88
C LYS A 202 20.78 -22.73 -3.17
N PRO A 203 20.32 -23.82 -3.80
CA PRO A 203 19.46 -24.80 -3.15
C PRO A 203 20.24 -25.64 -2.14
N PHE A 204 20.20 -25.28 -0.85
CA PHE A 204 20.75 -26.09 0.25
C PHE A 204 19.69 -26.42 1.30
N LYS A 205 19.88 -27.53 2.04
CA LYS A 205 18.96 -27.96 3.10
C LYS A 205 18.91 -26.88 4.20
N GLY A 206 17.74 -26.29 4.42
CA GLY A 206 17.53 -25.23 5.41
C GLY A 206 17.46 -23.81 4.85
N HIS A 207 17.58 -23.59 3.53
CA HIS A 207 17.56 -22.25 2.93
C HIS A 207 16.31 -21.41 3.27
N LYS A 208 15.15 -22.05 3.53
CA LYS A 208 13.92 -21.37 3.95
C LYS A 208 13.99 -20.83 5.37
N ILE A 209 14.62 -21.58 6.27
CA ILE A 209 14.82 -21.18 7.68
C ILE A 209 15.78 -20.00 7.73
N ILE A 210 16.88 -20.06 6.96
CA ILE A 210 17.85 -18.96 6.91
C ILE A 210 17.20 -17.68 6.36
N LYS A 211 16.38 -17.76 5.31
CA LYS A 211 15.59 -16.61 4.82
C LYS A 211 14.67 -16.03 5.91
N ALA A 212 14.07 -16.87 6.75
CA ALA A 212 13.22 -16.42 7.85
C ALA A 212 14.03 -15.73 8.96
N ILE A 213 15.23 -16.21 9.28
CA ILE A 213 16.13 -15.59 10.28
C ILE A 213 16.51 -14.17 9.84
N PHE A 214 16.94 -14.00 8.58
CA PHE A 214 17.24 -12.66 8.04
C PHE A 214 16.01 -11.75 7.90
N PHE A 215 14.80 -12.29 8.06
CA PHE A 215 13.55 -11.52 8.06
C PHE A 215 13.13 -11.04 9.45
N ILE A 216 13.68 -11.62 10.52
CA ILE A 216 13.41 -11.20 11.91
C ILE A 216 13.69 -9.70 12.09
N PRO A 217 14.84 -9.14 11.65
CA PRO A 217 15.12 -7.71 11.79
C PRO A 217 14.11 -6.79 11.11
N VAL A 218 13.44 -7.26 10.07
CA VAL A 218 12.47 -6.49 9.27
C VAL A 218 11.10 -6.48 9.93
N ILE A 219 10.69 -7.60 10.53
CA ILE A 219 9.40 -7.72 11.21
C ILE A 219 9.43 -7.02 12.56
N TYR A 220 10.52 -7.18 13.29
CA TYR A 220 10.68 -6.51 14.57
C TYR A 220 10.96 -5.03 14.32
N ASN A 221 10.31 -4.16 15.10
CA ASN A 221 10.51 -2.74 14.99
C ASN A 221 12.00 -2.43 15.21
N PHE A 222 12.66 -1.73 14.28
CA PHE A 222 14.05 -1.31 14.43
C PHE A 222 14.27 -0.63 15.79
N THR A 223 13.29 0.13 16.30
CA THR A 223 13.35 0.75 17.63
C THR A 223 13.26 -0.26 18.77
N LEU A 224 12.54 -1.38 18.63
CA LEU A 224 12.54 -2.45 19.63
C LEU A 224 13.83 -3.26 19.57
N ILE A 225 14.43 -3.45 18.39
CA ILE A 225 15.71 -4.12 18.24
C ILE A 225 16.84 -3.22 18.73
N SER A 226 16.88 -1.95 18.34
CA SER A 226 17.84 -0.99 18.86
C SER A 226 17.63 -0.79 20.34
N ASP A 227 16.40 -0.64 20.84
CA ASP A 227 16.18 -0.56 22.28
C ASP A 227 16.50 -1.87 22.99
N THR A 228 16.26 -3.05 22.44
CA THR A 228 16.62 -4.33 23.09
C THR A 228 18.07 -4.74 22.80
N LEU A 229 18.82 -4.03 21.96
CA LEU A 229 20.25 -4.28 21.73
C LEU A 229 21.07 -3.20 22.41
N THR A 230 20.76 -1.92 22.22
CA THR A 230 21.29 -0.83 23.04
C THR A 230 20.86 -0.97 24.51
N LYS A 231 19.64 -1.43 24.79
CA LYS A 231 19.16 -1.84 26.13
C LYS A 231 18.95 -3.35 26.24
N GLY A 232 19.72 -4.20 25.55
CA GLY A 232 19.75 -5.62 25.93
C GLY A 232 21.14 -6.19 25.75
N PHE A 233 21.89 -5.80 24.73
CA PHE A 233 23.33 -5.76 24.92
C PHE A 233 23.73 -4.75 26.00
N GLY A 234 23.08 -3.58 26.11
CA GLY A 234 23.30 -2.62 27.21
C GLY A 234 22.39 -2.74 28.45
N GLN A 235 21.29 -3.51 28.44
CA GLN A 235 20.39 -3.74 29.60
C GLN A 235 20.20 -5.23 29.99
N TYR A 236 20.71 -6.22 29.26
CA TYR A 236 21.24 -7.43 29.95
C TYR A 236 22.58 -7.08 30.64
N ILE A 237 23.15 -5.93 30.25
CA ILE A 237 24.07 -5.09 31.01
C ILE A 237 23.28 -4.10 31.92
N ASP A 238 22.01 -4.27 32.31
CA ASP A 238 21.42 -3.37 33.33
C ASP A 238 20.18 -3.97 34.03
N ALA A 239 20.27 -3.99 35.36
CA ALA A 239 19.24 -4.34 36.34
C ALA A 239 18.83 -5.81 36.59
N SER A 240 19.17 -6.82 35.78
CA SER A 240 18.86 -8.23 36.18
C SER A 240 19.97 -9.28 36.00
N THR A 241 21.07 -8.96 35.32
CA THR A 241 22.25 -9.84 35.20
C THR A 241 23.53 -9.02 35.41
N GLY A 242 23.94 -8.85 36.67
CA GLY A 242 25.16 -8.09 37.05
C GLY A 242 26.49 -8.65 36.53
N ALA A 243 26.48 -9.75 35.75
CA ALA A 243 27.68 -10.38 35.19
C ALA A 243 28.23 -9.65 33.96
N ASP A 244 27.37 -9.08 33.10
CA ASP A 244 27.80 -8.54 31.81
C ASP A 244 28.30 -7.09 31.90
N GLN A 245 27.74 -6.25 32.80
CA GLN A 245 28.33 -4.93 33.16
C GLN A 245 29.72 -5.11 33.77
N MET A 246 29.87 -6.09 34.66
CA MET A 246 31.15 -6.40 35.28
C MET A 246 32.14 -6.92 34.24
N PHE A 247 31.72 -7.70 33.24
CA PHE A 247 32.60 -8.15 32.17
C PHE A 247 33.10 -7.01 31.28
N VAL A 248 32.21 -6.13 30.80
CA VAL A 248 32.61 -4.99 29.97
C VAL A 248 33.43 -3.97 30.77
N ALA A 249 33.09 -3.74 32.04
CA ALA A 249 33.88 -2.89 32.93
C ALA A 249 35.24 -3.50 33.29
N GLN A 250 35.32 -4.81 33.57
CA GLN A 250 36.58 -5.52 33.83
C GLN A 250 37.45 -5.60 32.59
N LEU A 251 36.87 -5.82 31.40
CA LEU A 251 37.60 -5.71 30.16
C LEU A 251 38.11 -4.29 29.95
N SER A 252 37.26 -3.26 30.10
CA SER A 252 37.70 -1.87 29.99
C SER A 252 38.81 -1.53 30.98
N GLN A 253 38.73 -1.99 32.23
CA GLN A 253 39.76 -1.78 33.24
C GLN A 253 41.04 -2.57 32.94
N PHE A 254 40.93 -3.83 32.51
CA PHE A 254 42.07 -4.63 32.04
C PHE A 254 42.78 -3.95 30.88
N PHE A 255 42.03 -3.48 29.87
CA PHE A 255 42.58 -2.77 28.72
C PHE A 255 43.26 -1.46 29.12
N LEU A 256 42.69 -0.71 30.08
CA LEU A 256 43.33 0.48 30.66
C LEU A 256 44.61 0.12 31.45
N GLU A 257 44.61 -0.97 32.21
CA GLU A 257 45.76 -1.47 32.97
C GLU A 257 46.91 -1.92 32.07
N ILE A 258 46.63 -2.55 30.92
CA ILE A 258 47.65 -2.94 29.93
C ILE A 258 48.06 -1.78 28.99
N GLY A 259 47.61 -0.56 29.27
CA GLY A 259 47.97 0.64 28.52
C GLY A 259 47.27 0.79 27.16
N ILE A 260 46.25 -0.02 26.88
CA ILE A 260 45.37 0.14 25.72
C ILE A 260 44.38 1.25 26.04
N GLY A 261 44.68 2.46 25.56
CA GLY A 261 43.85 3.64 25.78
C GLY A 261 42.42 3.49 25.23
N ASN A 262 41.50 4.30 25.76
CA ASN A 262 40.05 4.28 25.45
C ASN A 262 39.72 4.27 23.94
N SER A 263 40.61 4.82 23.10
CA SER A 263 40.42 4.91 21.65
C SER A 263 40.34 3.53 20.97
N LEU A 264 41.17 2.56 21.35
CA LEU A 264 41.15 1.23 20.74
C LEU A 264 39.90 0.45 21.12
N MET A 265 39.48 0.54 22.39
CA MET A 265 38.22 -0.03 22.86
C MET A 265 37.03 0.57 22.11
N ASN A 266 36.98 1.90 21.96
CA ASN A 266 35.91 2.57 21.23
C ASN A 266 35.86 2.14 19.75
N ILE A 267 37.00 1.93 19.09
CA ILE A 267 37.04 1.42 17.72
C ILE A 267 36.45 0.00 17.64
N VAL A 268 36.83 -0.88 18.57
CA VAL A 268 36.32 -2.26 18.59
C VAL A 268 34.81 -2.29 18.85
N LEU A 269 34.32 -1.56 19.84
CA LEU A 269 32.89 -1.48 20.15
C LEU A 269 32.10 -0.88 18.98
N GLN A 270 32.59 0.20 18.36
CA GLN A 270 31.96 0.77 17.17
C GLN A 270 31.94 -0.20 15.98
N ALA A 271 33.00 -0.99 15.79
CA ALA A 271 33.02 -2.00 14.73
C ALA A 271 31.97 -3.10 14.97
N VAL A 272 31.81 -3.54 16.22
CA VAL A 272 30.78 -4.51 16.62
C VAL A 272 29.39 -3.94 16.39
N ASP A 273 29.11 -2.72 16.85
CA ASP A 273 27.82 -2.04 16.64
C ASP A 273 27.49 -1.84 15.16
N ARG A 274 28.51 -1.52 14.33
CA ARG A 274 28.33 -1.43 12.88
C ARG A 274 27.94 -2.77 12.28
N ILE A 275 28.55 -3.88 12.69
CA ILE A 275 28.16 -5.23 12.20
C ILE A 275 26.70 -5.49 12.51
N PHE A 276 26.26 -5.23 13.74
CA PHE A 276 24.85 -5.39 14.11
C PHE A 276 23.92 -4.48 13.31
N THR A 277 24.31 -3.22 13.12
CA THR A 277 23.56 -2.25 12.30
C THR A 277 23.44 -2.74 10.86
N ILE A 278 24.53 -3.22 10.26
CA ILE A 278 24.56 -3.76 8.90
C ILE A 278 23.65 -4.98 8.78
N VAL A 279 23.73 -5.94 9.71
CA VAL A 279 22.88 -7.14 9.69
C VAL A 279 21.41 -6.75 9.76
N ASN A 280 21.03 -5.86 10.67
CA ASN A 280 19.64 -5.43 10.82
C ASN A 280 19.14 -4.63 9.62
N LEU A 281 19.93 -3.66 9.15
CA LEU A 281 19.57 -2.82 8.02
C LEU A 281 19.59 -3.56 6.69
N SER A 282 20.24 -4.72 6.57
CA SER A 282 20.37 -5.50 5.32
C SER A 282 19.22 -6.47 5.04
N GLY A 283 18.33 -6.73 6.01
CA GLY A 283 17.30 -7.78 5.89
C GLY A 283 16.37 -7.59 4.67
N ILE A 284 15.93 -6.35 4.41
CA ILE A 284 15.08 -6.02 3.25
C ILE A 284 15.87 -6.16 1.94
N GLN A 285 17.11 -5.70 1.93
CA GLN A 285 17.99 -5.63 0.77
C GLN A 285 18.35 -7.04 0.31
N ILE A 286 18.64 -7.95 1.25
CA ILE A 286 18.86 -9.38 0.96
C ILE A 286 17.64 -9.95 0.21
N LEU A 287 16.42 -9.65 0.65
CA LEU A 287 15.20 -10.14 -0.01
C LEU A 287 15.02 -9.54 -1.41
N ILE A 288 15.28 -8.24 -1.57
CA ILE A 288 15.22 -7.58 -2.87
C ILE A 288 16.24 -8.22 -3.83
N PHE A 289 17.47 -8.46 -3.39
CA PHE A 289 18.49 -9.11 -4.21
C PHE A 289 18.16 -10.58 -4.52
N ILE A 290 17.62 -11.34 -3.56
CA ILE A 290 17.14 -12.71 -3.82
C ILE A 290 16.04 -12.68 -4.88
N ALA A 291 15.04 -11.80 -4.74
CA ALA A 291 13.95 -11.68 -5.70
C ALA A 291 14.45 -11.26 -7.08
N ALA A 292 15.41 -10.33 -7.14
CA ALA A 292 16.04 -9.90 -8.38
C ALA A 292 16.79 -11.05 -9.07
N ILE A 293 17.64 -11.79 -8.34
CA ILE A 293 18.37 -12.95 -8.87
C ILE A 293 17.40 -14.03 -9.35
N GLN A 294 16.32 -14.29 -8.60
CA GLN A 294 15.32 -15.30 -8.95
C GLN A 294 14.41 -14.89 -10.12
N SER A 295 14.35 -13.60 -10.46
CA SER A 295 13.58 -13.12 -11.62
C SER A 295 14.27 -13.39 -12.96
N ILE A 296 15.57 -13.70 -12.95
CA ILE A 296 16.35 -14.01 -14.15
C ILE A 296 15.99 -15.43 -14.62
N PRO A 297 15.52 -15.63 -15.87
CA PRO A 297 15.16 -16.95 -16.37
C PRO A 297 16.37 -17.89 -16.43
N ASN A 298 16.19 -19.16 -16.06
CA ASN A 298 17.23 -20.22 -16.10
C ASN A 298 17.69 -20.62 -17.52
N GLN A 299 17.35 -19.83 -18.55
CA GLN A 299 17.68 -20.09 -19.96
C GLN A 299 18.92 -19.31 -20.44
N LEU A 300 19.54 -18.52 -19.55
CA LEU A 300 20.83 -17.86 -19.69
C LEU A 300 21.86 -18.61 -18.86
#